data_AF-A0A523ZXR8-F1
#
_entry.id   AF-A0A523ZXR8-F1
#
_cell.length_a   1.000
_cell.length_b   1.000
_cell.length_c   1.000
_cell.angle_alpha   90.00
_cell.angle_beta   90.00
_cell.angle_gamma   90.00
#
_symmetry.space_group_name_H-M   'P 1'
#
loop_
_entity.id
_entity.type
_entity.pdbx_description
1 polymer ?
#
loop_
_entity_poly.entity_id
_entity_poly.type
_entity_poly.pdbx_seq_one_letter_code
_entity_poly.pdbx_strand_id
1 'polypeptide(L)'
;MYSKFFDNMGALPHHMHQMAKDAARVSRTAKPEAYYFPAHLNNHTGEFPYTFFGLRPGTTREEVIACLQNWDQGDNEILNLSVAYKLELGTGWDVPAGVLHAPGSLCTYEPQVASDVFAMFQSLANDAPIGWDLLVKDVPEEHQQDLEYIVDMLDWDANLDPDFHKHHFRQPRPVLPVDEMTSQGYVDMWITYGSPHFSAKETTILPGRRVTLVDQACYGLILLQGHGTL
;
A
#
# COMPACT_ATOMS: atom_id res chain seq x y z
N MET A 1 -5.93 9.89 -10.12
CA MET A 1 -5.37 8.57 -9.77
C MET A 1 -3.97 8.51 -10.34
N TYR A 2 -3.05 7.92 -9.60
CA TYR A 2 -1.67 7.66 -10.01
C TYR A 2 -1.40 6.18 -9.74
N SER A 3 -0.60 5.53 -10.57
CA SER A 3 -0.13 4.18 -10.29
C SER A 3 1.35 4.06 -10.63
N LYS A 4 2.03 3.20 -9.89
CA LYS A 4 3.46 2.93 -10.06
C LYS A 4 3.75 1.44 -9.87
N PHE A 5 4.91 1.03 -10.35
CA PHE A 5 5.56 -0.18 -9.87
C PHE A 5 6.68 0.23 -8.94
N PHE A 6 6.82 -0.53 -7.87
CA PHE A 6 7.86 -0.33 -6.89
C PHE A 6 8.57 -1.66 -6.67
N ASP A 7 9.88 -1.68 -6.91
CA ASP A 7 10.71 -2.88 -6.91
C ASP A 7 12.01 -2.57 -6.15
N ASN A 8 12.05 -2.90 -4.86
CA ASN A 8 13.34 -2.96 -4.16
C ASN A 8 13.57 -4.25 -3.42
N MET A 9 14.86 -4.47 -3.18
CA MET A 9 15.41 -5.66 -2.57
C MET A 9 14.95 -5.86 -1.13
N GLY A 10 14.84 -4.78 -0.35
CA GLY A 10 14.39 -4.79 1.05
C GLY A 10 13.06 -4.06 1.26
N ALA A 11 12.55 -4.12 2.48
CA ALA A 11 11.30 -3.46 2.86
C ALA A 11 11.47 -1.95 2.95
N LEU A 12 10.45 -1.18 2.58
CA LEU A 12 10.42 0.25 2.87
C LEU A 12 10.25 0.52 4.38
N PRO A 13 10.65 1.69 4.87
CA PRO A 13 10.40 2.09 6.25
C PRO A 13 8.92 2.00 6.60
N HIS A 14 8.61 1.56 7.81
CA HIS A 14 7.24 1.60 8.35
C HIS A 14 6.75 3.04 8.35
N HIS A 15 5.64 3.29 7.68
CA HIS A 15 5.11 4.63 7.47
C HIS A 15 3.60 4.61 7.39
N MET A 16 3.00 5.79 7.39
CA MET A 16 1.57 5.96 7.16
C MET A 16 1.31 7.11 6.21
N HIS A 17 0.15 7.05 5.57
CA HIS A 17 -0.38 8.13 4.76
C HIS A 17 -1.50 8.84 5.52
N GLN A 18 -1.43 10.16 5.61
CA GLN A 18 -2.33 10.97 6.41
C GLN A 18 -3.79 10.83 5.94
N MET A 19 -4.71 10.76 6.90
CA MET A 19 -6.14 10.87 6.65
C MET A 19 -6.51 12.26 6.10
N ALA A 20 -7.70 12.40 5.52
CA ALA A 20 -8.13 13.65 4.90
C ALA A 20 -8.08 14.86 5.85
N LYS A 21 -8.40 14.66 7.15
CA LYS A 21 -8.37 15.71 8.17
C LYS A 21 -6.96 16.27 8.39
N ASP A 22 -5.94 15.41 8.35
CA ASP A 22 -4.54 15.76 8.67
C ASP A 22 -3.82 16.24 7.41
N ALA A 23 -4.03 15.57 6.27
CA ALA A 23 -3.49 16.00 4.99
C ALA A 23 -3.95 17.42 4.61
N ALA A 24 -5.19 17.79 4.93
CA ALA A 24 -5.72 19.13 4.68
C ALA A 24 -4.97 20.23 5.46
N ARG A 25 -4.40 19.92 6.63
CA ARG A 25 -3.63 20.89 7.45
C ARG A 25 -2.34 21.34 6.78
N VAL A 26 -1.81 20.54 5.87
CA VAL A 26 -0.62 20.84 5.06
C VAL A 26 -0.97 21.06 3.57
N SER A 27 -2.24 21.39 3.27
CA SER A 27 -2.73 21.62 1.90
C SER A 27 -2.48 20.46 0.94
N ARG A 28 -2.55 19.22 1.45
CA ARG A 28 -2.47 17.97 0.69
C ARG A 28 -3.79 17.22 0.71
N THR A 29 -3.87 16.15 -0.07
CA THR A 29 -5.00 15.22 -0.08
C THR A 29 -4.56 13.89 0.55
N ALA A 30 -5.50 13.17 1.17
CA ALA A 30 -5.23 11.81 1.65
C ALA A 30 -4.71 10.91 0.52
N LYS A 31 -3.88 9.94 0.89
CA LYS A 31 -3.28 8.98 -0.05
C LYS A 31 -3.67 7.55 0.35
N PRO A 32 -4.95 7.14 0.24
CA PRO A 32 -5.27 5.72 0.25
C PRO A 32 -4.64 5.07 -1.00
N GLU A 33 -4.23 3.82 -0.84
CA GLU A 33 -3.55 3.05 -1.87
C GLU A 33 -3.96 1.58 -1.83
N ALA A 34 -3.43 0.80 -2.76
CA ALA A 34 -3.60 -0.64 -2.77
C ALA A 34 -2.34 -1.29 -3.33
N TYR A 35 -2.09 -2.53 -2.92
CA TYR A 35 -1.01 -3.34 -3.45
C TYR A 35 -1.56 -4.45 -4.32
N TYR A 36 -0.84 -4.77 -5.38
CA TYR A 36 -0.99 -6.01 -6.12
C TYR A 36 0.40 -6.52 -6.50
N PHE A 37 0.63 -7.83 -6.38
CA PHE A 37 1.94 -8.44 -6.63
C PHE A 37 1.88 -9.24 -7.94
N PRO A 38 2.07 -8.60 -9.11
CA PRO A 38 1.95 -9.28 -10.40
C PRO A 38 3.00 -10.39 -10.53
N ALA A 39 2.56 -11.62 -10.79
CA ALA A 39 3.45 -12.76 -11.00
C ALA A 39 4.42 -12.53 -12.18
N HIS A 40 3.97 -11.77 -13.18
CA HIS A 40 4.75 -11.42 -14.38
C HIS A 40 6.00 -10.56 -14.08
N LEU A 41 6.01 -9.80 -12.99
CA LEU A 41 7.12 -8.91 -12.61
C LEU A 41 7.92 -9.43 -11.41
N ASN A 42 7.53 -10.57 -10.84
CA ASN A 42 8.15 -11.12 -9.63
C ASN A 42 8.76 -12.49 -9.92
N ASN A 43 9.95 -12.50 -10.51
CA ASN A 43 10.75 -13.72 -10.73
C ASN A 43 11.56 -14.13 -9.48
N HIS A 44 11.66 -13.26 -8.48
CA HIS A 44 12.24 -13.52 -7.17
C HIS A 44 11.45 -12.81 -6.07
N THR A 45 11.70 -13.18 -4.82
CA THR A 45 11.01 -12.63 -3.66
C THR A 45 11.70 -11.43 -3.03
N GLY A 46 12.96 -11.15 -3.38
CA GLY A 46 13.80 -10.19 -2.65
C GLY A 46 14.16 -10.71 -1.25
N GLU A 47 14.58 -9.80 -0.37
CA GLU A 47 15.07 -10.12 0.99
C GLU A 47 13.96 -10.21 2.03
N PHE A 48 12.82 -9.55 1.79
CA PHE A 48 11.72 -9.46 2.75
C PHE A 48 10.34 -9.60 2.07
N PRO A 49 9.92 -10.82 1.66
CA PRO A 49 8.61 -11.07 1.03
C PRO A 49 7.47 -11.12 2.04
N TYR A 50 7.51 -10.19 2.99
CA TYR A 50 6.51 -9.94 4.00
C TYR A 50 6.22 -8.44 3.98
N THR A 51 5.07 -8.04 4.49
CA THR A 51 4.72 -6.63 4.67
C THR A 51 4.23 -6.46 6.09
N PHE A 52 4.56 -5.34 6.71
CA PHE A 52 3.94 -4.97 7.98
C PHE A 52 2.67 -4.20 7.69
N PHE A 53 1.59 -4.52 8.40
CA PHE A 53 0.34 -3.76 8.39
C PHE A 53 -0.18 -3.60 9.80
N GLY A 54 -0.62 -2.39 10.11
CA GLY A 54 -1.23 -2.02 11.38
C GLY A 54 -0.31 -2.24 12.57
N LEU A 55 -0.93 -2.27 13.74
CA LEU A 55 -0.34 -2.54 15.04
C LEU A 55 -1.01 -3.80 15.61
N ARG A 56 -0.36 -4.46 16.57
CA ARG A 56 -1.00 -5.59 17.24
C ARG A 56 -2.19 -5.10 18.08
N PRO A 57 -3.31 -5.84 18.09
CA PRO A 57 -4.42 -5.51 18.98
C PRO A 57 -3.95 -5.39 20.44
N GLY A 58 -4.32 -4.28 21.08
CA GLY A 58 -3.91 -3.95 22.44
C GLY A 58 -2.67 -3.05 22.55
N THR A 59 -1.98 -2.75 21.44
CA THR A 59 -0.93 -1.71 21.42
C THR A 59 -1.50 -0.36 21.86
N THR A 60 -0.77 0.35 22.71
CA THR A 60 -1.20 1.66 23.24
C THR A 60 -0.49 2.83 22.56
N ARG A 61 -1.06 4.01 22.73
CA ARG A 61 -0.48 5.28 22.26
C ARG A 61 0.90 5.53 22.87
N GLU A 62 1.02 5.24 24.16
CA GLU A 62 2.24 5.45 24.93
C GLU A 62 3.37 4.54 24.45
N GLU A 63 3.08 3.31 24.01
CA GLU A 63 4.08 2.42 23.41
C GLU A 63 4.62 2.99 22.09
N VAL A 64 3.74 3.50 21.22
CA VAL A 64 4.15 4.15 19.97
C VAL A 64 4.97 5.42 20.24
N ILE A 65 4.54 6.24 21.21
CA ILE A 65 5.29 7.44 21.64
C ILE A 65 6.68 7.05 22.15
N ALA A 66 6.78 5.99 22.96
CA ALA A 66 8.05 5.50 23.49
C ALA A 66 9.00 5.05 22.38
N CYS A 67 8.49 4.41 21.32
CA CYS A 67 9.28 4.14 20.12
C CYS A 67 9.80 5.44 19.51
N LEU A 68 8.93 6.42 19.23
CA LEU A 68 9.35 7.68 18.60
C LEU A 68 10.38 8.48 19.44
N GLN A 69 10.35 8.39 20.76
CA GLN A 69 11.37 8.99 21.64
C GLN A 69 12.78 8.39 21.46
N ASN A 70 12.89 7.18 20.90
CA ASN A 70 14.15 6.47 20.66
C ASN A 70 14.73 6.72 19.26
N TRP A 71 14.23 7.72 18.51
CA TRP A 71 14.60 7.94 17.11
C TRP A 71 16.10 7.98 16.84
N ASP A 72 16.85 8.76 17.63
CA ASP A 72 18.29 8.93 17.47
C ASP A 72 19.12 7.93 18.31
N GLN A 73 18.49 6.87 18.82
CA GLN A 73 19.13 5.85 19.68
C GLN A 73 19.37 4.52 18.95
N GLY A 74 19.09 4.44 17.65
CA GLY A 74 19.22 3.22 16.84
C GLY A 74 17.88 2.85 16.20
N ASP A 75 17.59 1.55 16.14
CA ASP A 75 16.24 1.08 15.83
C ASP A 75 15.29 1.58 16.93
N ASN A 76 14.21 2.25 16.53
CA ASN A 76 13.20 2.75 17.44
C ASN A 76 12.22 1.65 17.90
N GLU A 77 12.39 0.43 17.37
CA GLU A 77 11.65 -0.78 17.73
C GLU A 77 10.15 -0.72 17.38
N ILE A 78 9.72 0.20 16.51
CA ILE A 78 8.28 0.35 16.15
C ILE A 78 7.71 -0.93 15.52
N LEU A 79 8.52 -1.68 14.77
CA LEU A 79 8.11 -2.94 14.16
C LEU A 79 7.81 -4.02 15.20
N ASN A 80 8.36 -3.90 16.42
CA ASN A 80 7.96 -4.74 17.54
C ASN A 80 6.55 -4.47 18.01
N LEU A 81 5.81 -3.50 17.46
CA LEU A 81 4.39 -3.27 17.72
C LEU A 81 3.50 -3.69 16.54
N SER A 82 4.06 -4.07 15.39
CA SER A 82 3.31 -4.37 14.16
C SER A 82 3.09 -5.87 13.93
N VAL A 83 2.33 -6.20 12.88
CA VAL A 83 2.05 -7.56 12.40
C VAL A 83 2.59 -7.72 10.98
N ALA A 84 3.41 -8.76 10.76
CA ALA A 84 3.90 -9.10 9.44
C ALA A 84 2.99 -10.13 8.75
N TYR A 85 2.69 -9.89 7.48
CA TYR A 85 1.95 -10.79 6.60
C TYR A 85 2.85 -11.25 5.47
N LYS A 86 2.81 -12.54 5.13
CA LYS A 86 3.51 -13.06 3.95
C LYS A 86 2.82 -12.52 2.69
N LEU A 87 3.62 -12.06 1.73
CA LEU A 87 3.11 -11.62 0.44
C LEU A 87 2.90 -12.80 -0.50
N GLU A 88 1.75 -12.83 -1.17
CA GLU A 88 1.35 -13.88 -2.12
C GLU A 88 1.31 -13.29 -3.54
N LEU A 89 1.94 -13.99 -4.50
CA LEU A 89 1.91 -13.57 -5.89
C LEU A 89 0.50 -13.70 -6.47
N GLY A 90 0.14 -12.74 -7.31
CA GLY A 90 -1.17 -12.66 -7.91
C GLY A 90 -2.26 -12.26 -6.93
N THR A 91 -1.94 -11.77 -5.74
CA THR A 91 -2.92 -11.20 -4.80
C THR A 91 -2.59 -9.75 -4.48
N GLY A 92 -3.45 -9.11 -3.70
CA GLY A 92 -3.32 -7.72 -3.35
C GLY A 92 -3.88 -7.38 -1.97
N TRP A 93 -3.80 -6.09 -1.65
CA TRP A 93 -4.26 -5.50 -0.40
C TRP A 93 -4.89 -4.14 -0.68
N ASP A 94 -5.92 -3.80 0.07
CA ASP A 94 -6.41 -2.43 0.21
C ASP A 94 -5.72 -1.79 1.42
N VAL A 95 -5.15 -0.60 1.25
CA VAL A 95 -4.38 0.10 2.29
C VAL A 95 -4.99 1.50 2.48
N PRO A 96 -5.93 1.64 3.44
CA PRO A 96 -6.53 2.93 3.75
C PRO A 96 -5.50 3.94 4.29
N ALA A 97 -5.75 5.22 4.05
CA ALA A 97 -5.03 6.28 4.75
C ALA A 97 -5.29 6.17 6.26
N GLY A 98 -4.29 6.48 7.08
CA GLY A 98 -4.35 6.29 8.54
C GLY A 98 -3.62 5.03 9.02
N VAL A 99 -3.47 4.02 8.16
CA VAL A 99 -2.90 2.71 8.52
C VAL A 99 -1.38 2.72 8.38
N LEU A 100 -0.68 2.28 9.42
CA LEU A 100 0.76 2.03 9.36
C LEU A 100 1.06 0.79 8.51
N HIS A 101 2.06 0.89 7.64
CA HIS A 101 2.45 -0.18 6.77
C HIS A 101 3.91 -0.07 6.33
N ALA A 102 4.51 -1.19 5.92
CA ALA A 102 5.87 -1.24 5.38
C ALA A 102 5.90 -2.14 4.14
N PRO A 103 5.88 -1.58 2.92
CA PRO A 103 5.96 -2.34 1.68
C PRO A 103 7.13 -3.31 1.67
N GLY A 104 6.87 -4.57 1.37
CA GLY A 104 7.89 -5.62 1.28
C GLY A 104 8.70 -5.58 -0.02
N SER A 105 9.47 -6.63 -0.26
CA SER A 105 10.40 -6.72 -1.39
C SER A 105 9.85 -7.36 -2.67
N LEU A 106 8.53 -7.64 -2.73
CA LEU A 106 7.91 -7.99 -4.01
C LEU A 106 7.69 -6.73 -4.84
N CYS A 107 7.96 -6.82 -6.14
CA CYS A 107 7.56 -5.79 -7.09
C CYS A 107 6.05 -5.57 -6.97
N THR A 108 5.70 -4.38 -6.49
CA THR A 108 4.34 -4.01 -6.14
C THR A 108 3.78 -3.07 -7.19
N TYR A 109 2.63 -3.45 -7.77
CA TYR A 109 1.77 -2.51 -8.47
C TYR A 109 0.93 -1.74 -7.43
N GLU A 110 1.11 -0.43 -7.36
CA GLU A 110 0.46 0.43 -6.36
C GLU A 110 -0.45 1.48 -7.02
N PRO A 111 -1.74 1.18 -7.25
CA PRO A 111 -2.76 2.20 -7.50
C PRO A 111 -3.02 3.06 -6.26
N GLN A 112 -3.02 4.38 -6.44
CA GLN A 112 -3.24 5.33 -5.35
C GLN A 112 -3.98 6.59 -5.81
N VAL A 113 -4.51 7.34 -4.84
CA VAL A 113 -4.87 8.74 -5.07
C VAL A 113 -3.60 9.53 -5.43
N ALA A 114 -3.74 10.53 -6.29
CA ALA A 114 -2.62 11.35 -6.76
C ALA A 114 -2.18 12.34 -5.66
N SER A 115 -1.48 11.81 -4.67
CA SER A 115 -0.92 12.53 -3.51
C SER A 115 0.41 11.90 -3.12
N ASP A 116 1.25 12.67 -2.44
CA ASP A 116 2.57 12.26 -1.93
C ASP A 116 2.69 12.61 -0.43
N VAL A 117 1.58 12.54 0.31
CA VAL A 117 1.58 12.81 1.75
C VAL A 117 2.05 11.55 2.50
N PHE A 118 3.03 11.68 3.41
CA PHE A 118 3.44 10.56 4.26
C PHE A 118 4.08 10.99 5.58
N ALA A 119 4.25 10.03 6.50
CA ALA A 119 5.06 10.12 7.70
C ALA A 119 5.77 8.78 7.95
N MET A 120 7.10 8.75 7.96
CA MET A 120 7.88 7.54 8.28
C MET A 120 7.99 7.35 9.80
N PHE A 121 7.48 6.26 10.33
CA PHE A 121 7.46 5.94 11.77
C PHE A 121 8.62 5.05 12.23
N GLN A 122 9.49 4.60 11.31
CA GLN A 122 10.66 3.77 11.60
C GLN A 122 11.96 4.56 11.41
N SER A 123 12.85 4.53 12.41
CA SER A 123 14.13 5.26 12.40
C SER A 123 15.26 4.54 11.68
N LEU A 124 15.16 3.21 11.49
CA LEU A 124 16.19 2.39 10.83
C LEU A 124 15.53 1.31 9.98
N ALA A 125 15.76 1.31 8.67
CA ALA A 125 15.23 0.31 7.75
C ALA A 125 16.32 -0.17 6.79
N ASN A 126 16.48 -1.49 6.63
CA ASN A 126 17.57 -2.10 5.83
C ASN A 126 18.96 -1.54 6.17
N ASP A 127 19.28 -1.44 7.46
CA ASP A 127 20.53 -0.85 7.98
C ASP A 127 20.77 0.62 7.58
N ALA A 128 19.76 1.31 7.02
CA ALA A 128 19.82 2.71 6.65
C ALA A 128 19.00 3.57 7.64
N PRO A 129 19.62 4.56 8.30
CA PRO A 129 18.91 5.45 9.19
C PRO A 129 17.96 6.37 8.41
N ILE A 130 16.80 6.65 8.99
CA ILE A 130 15.74 7.52 8.46
C ILE A 130 15.74 8.81 9.27
N GLY A 131 15.76 9.95 8.58
CA GLY A 131 15.75 11.26 9.23
C GLY A 131 14.40 11.60 9.87
N TRP A 132 14.42 12.32 11.00
CA TRP A 132 13.21 12.83 11.66
C TRP A 132 12.35 13.68 10.71
N ASP A 133 12.98 14.39 9.77
CA ASP A 133 12.31 15.18 8.74
C ASP A 133 11.37 14.34 7.85
N LEU A 134 11.61 13.03 7.72
CA LEU A 134 10.73 12.11 6.99
C LEU A 134 9.55 11.61 7.83
N LEU A 135 9.65 11.63 9.16
CA LEU A 135 8.50 11.44 10.06
C LEU A 135 7.55 12.64 9.97
N VAL A 136 8.10 13.85 9.94
CA VAL A 136 7.32 15.10 10.06
C VAL A 136 7.18 15.89 8.75
N LYS A 137 7.53 15.28 7.61
CA LYS A 137 7.50 15.89 6.27
C LYS A 137 6.20 16.63 5.99
N ASP A 138 5.09 15.98 6.32
CA ASP A 138 3.73 16.45 6.08
C ASP A 138 2.97 16.68 7.41
N VAL A 139 3.67 17.29 8.38
CA VAL A 139 3.15 17.72 9.69
C VAL A 139 3.29 19.25 9.82
N PRO A 140 2.27 19.99 10.34
CA PRO A 140 2.38 21.43 10.58
C PRO A 140 3.59 21.78 11.44
N GLU A 141 4.26 22.90 11.13
CA GLU A 141 5.54 23.30 11.74
C GLU A 141 5.48 23.33 13.28
N GLU A 142 4.37 23.82 13.84
CA GLU A 142 4.12 23.92 15.28
C GLU A 142 3.98 22.56 15.99
N HIS A 143 3.75 21.47 15.24
CA HIS A 143 3.52 20.13 15.77
C HIS A 143 4.64 19.12 15.42
N GLN A 144 5.74 19.55 14.78
CA GLN A 144 6.82 18.64 14.36
C GLN A 144 7.61 17.99 15.52
N GLN A 145 7.40 18.44 16.76
CA GLN A 145 7.97 17.85 17.98
C GLN A 145 6.89 17.40 18.96
N ASP A 146 5.62 17.45 18.54
CA ASP A 146 4.46 17.07 19.33
C ASP A 146 4.14 15.59 19.06
N LEU A 147 4.69 14.71 19.90
CA LEU A 147 4.52 13.26 19.73
C LEU A 147 3.07 12.82 19.84
N GLU A 148 2.26 13.48 20.67
CA GLU A 148 0.84 13.18 20.80
C GLU A 148 0.13 13.49 19.49
N TYR A 149 0.40 14.67 18.91
CA TYR A 149 -0.12 15.04 17.59
C TYR A 149 0.27 14.04 16.50
N ILE A 150 1.56 13.68 16.44
CA ILE A 150 2.08 12.76 15.41
C ILE A 150 1.35 11.41 15.49
N VAL A 151 1.19 10.90 16.71
CA VAL A 151 0.55 9.61 16.98
C VAL A 151 -0.97 9.67 16.81
N ASP A 152 -1.59 10.85 16.95
CA ASP A 152 -3.01 11.09 16.67
C ASP A 152 -3.38 11.12 15.19
N MET A 153 -2.39 11.20 14.29
CA MET A 153 -2.62 11.06 12.85
C MET A 153 -2.98 9.62 12.47
N LEU A 154 -2.64 8.63 13.30
CA LEU A 154 -2.98 7.22 13.06
C LEU A 154 -4.48 6.99 13.14
N ASP A 155 -5.01 6.18 12.23
CA ASP A 155 -6.35 5.59 12.39
C ASP A 155 -6.25 4.44 13.39
N TRP A 156 -6.48 4.75 14.66
CA TRP A 156 -6.30 3.79 15.76
C TRP A 156 -7.20 2.57 15.64
N ASP A 157 -8.43 2.73 15.17
CA ASP A 157 -9.35 1.61 15.01
C ASP A 157 -8.88 0.69 13.88
N ALA A 158 -8.45 1.26 12.74
CA ALA A 158 -7.95 0.49 11.61
C ALA A 158 -6.58 -0.17 11.90
N ASN A 159 -5.69 0.51 12.63
CA ASN A 159 -4.39 -0.06 13.00
C ASN A 159 -4.52 -1.21 14.00
N LEU A 160 -5.54 -1.20 14.88
CA LEU A 160 -5.73 -2.23 15.89
C LEU A 160 -6.71 -3.33 15.49
N ASP A 161 -7.11 -3.38 14.21
CA ASP A 161 -8.10 -4.34 13.71
C ASP A 161 -7.60 -5.80 13.87
N PRO A 162 -8.22 -6.62 14.74
CA PRO A 162 -7.82 -8.01 14.91
C PRO A 162 -8.11 -8.87 13.65
N ASP A 163 -9.00 -8.41 12.78
CA ASP A 163 -9.41 -9.06 11.54
C ASP A 163 -8.81 -8.37 10.30
N PHE A 164 -7.72 -7.60 10.45
CA PHE A 164 -7.13 -6.78 9.36
C PHE A 164 -6.97 -7.56 8.04
N HIS A 165 -6.41 -8.78 8.10
CA HIS A 165 -6.27 -9.64 6.92
C HIS A 165 -7.61 -9.90 6.24
N LYS A 166 -8.64 -10.26 7.00
CA LYS A 166 -9.97 -10.56 6.47
C LYS A 166 -10.61 -9.33 5.82
N HIS A 167 -10.38 -8.14 6.39
CA HIS A 167 -10.95 -6.90 5.88
C HIS A 167 -10.17 -6.30 4.70
N HIS A 168 -8.86 -6.50 4.61
CA HIS A 168 -7.99 -5.79 3.65
C HIS A 168 -7.33 -6.67 2.59
N PHE A 169 -7.20 -8.00 2.79
CA PHE A 169 -6.67 -8.90 1.76
C PHE A 169 -7.59 -8.96 0.53
N ARG A 170 -6.99 -8.99 -0.67
CA ARG A 170 -7.69 -8.96 -1.97
C ARG A 170 -7.16 -10.07 -2.87
N GLN A 171 -7.95 -11.11 -3.06
CA GLN A 171 -7.70 -12.10 -4.12
C GLN A 171 -8.33 -11.62 -5.43
N PRO A 172 -7.73 -11.91 -6.61
CA PRO A 172 -8.33 -11.54 -7.87
C PRO A 172 -9.74 -12.12 -8.03
N ARG A 173 -10.66 -11.33 -8.57
CA ARG A 173 -12.03 -11.75 -8.82
C ARG A 173 -12.37 -11.60 -10.30
N PRO A 174 -12.97 -12.60 -10.94
CA PRO A 174 -13.37 -12.46 -12.34
C PRO A 174 -14.43 -11.36 -12.46
N VAL A 175 -14.28 -10.48 -13.45
CA VAL A 175 -15.21 -9.36 -13.67
C VAL A 175 -16.57 -9.86 -14.15
N LEU A 176 -16.56 -10.90 -14.97
CA LEU A 176 -17.71 -11.63 -15.51
C LEU A 176 -17.44 -13.15 -15.40
N PRO A 177 -18.42 -14.04 -15.65
CA PRO A 177 -18.14 -15.47 -15.73
C PRO A 177 -16.98 -15.77 -16.70
N VAL A 178 -16.01 -16.58 -16.26
CA VAL A 178 -14.76 -16.83 -17.01
C VAL A 178 -15.03 -17.40 -18.40
N ASP A 179 -16.01 -18.31 -18.53
CA ASP A 179 -16.38 -18.91 -19.82
C ASP A 179 -16.92 -17.86 -20.81
N GLU A 180 -17.65 -16.86 -20.31
CA GLU A 180 -18.18 -15.77 -21.13
C GLU A 180 -17.05 -14.91 -21.69
N MET A 181 -16.13 -14.44 -20.82
CA MET A 181 -14.99 -13.64 -21.25
C MET A 181 -14.10 -14.42 -22.23
N THR A 182 -13.81 -15.69 -21.92
CA THR A 182 -12.98 -16.56 -22.75
C THR A 182 -13.57 -16.71 -24.15
N SER A 183 -14.90 -16.89 -24.26
CA SER A 183 -15.59 -16.96 -25.56
C SER A 183 -15.47 -15.66 -26.37
N GLN A 184 -15.40 -14.51 -25.69
CA GLN A 184 -15.19 -13.20 -26.31
C GLN A 184 -13.71 -12.96 -26.68
N GLY A 185 -12.78 -13.70 -26.09
CA GLY A 185 -11.36 -13.69 -26.44
C GLY A 185 -10.45 -12.99 -25.43
N TYR A 186 -10.90 -12.80 -24.18
CA TYR A 186 -10.11 -12.23 -23.10
C TYR A 186 -10.46 -12.86 -21.75
N VAL A 187 -9.67 -12.60 -20.72
CA VAL A 187 -10.01 -12.85 -19.32
C VAL A 187 -9.69 -11.58 -18.55
N ASP A 188 -10.64 -11.09 -17.76
CA ASP A 188 -10.50 -9.84 -17.01
C ASP A 188 -10.74 -10.10 -15.52
N MET A 189 -9.78 -9.69 -14.69
CA MET A 189 -9.77 -9.97 -13.25
C MET A 189 -9.63 -8.67 -12.48
N TRP A 190 -10.56 -8.38 -11.55
CA TRP A 190 -10.38 -7.35 -10.54
C TRP A 190 -9.19 -7.71 -9.65
N ILE A 191 -8.13 -6.91 -9.67
CA ILE A 191 -6.92 -7.09 -8.83
C ILE A 191 -6.85 -6.07 -7.70
N THR A 192 -7.54 -4.95 -7.85
CA THR A 192 -7.68 -3.91 -6.82
C THR A 192 -9.15 -3.50 -6.72
N TYR A 193 -9.74 -3.67 -5.54
CA TYR A 193 -11.13 -3.35 -5.24
C TYR A 193 -11.32 -3.08 -3.74
N GLY A 194 -12.42 -2.42 -3.38
CA GLY A 194 -12.75 -2.05 -1.98
C GLY A 194 -12.53 -0.57 -1.65
N SER A 195 -11.74 0.14 -2.47
CA SER A 195 -11.59 1.59 -2.40
C SER A 195 -12.69 2.31 -3.20
N PRO A 196 -13.28 3.41 -2.70
CA PRO A 196 -14.17 4.26 -3.48
C PRO A 196 -13.42 5.17 -4.46
N HIS A 197 -12.08 5.23 -4.40
CA HIS A 197 -11.27 6.19 -5.13
C HIS A 197 -10.67 5.64 -6.44
N PHE A 198 -10.46 4.33 -6.50
CA PHE A 198 -9.82 3.66 -7.64
C PHE A 198 -10.12 2.16 -7.63
N SER A 199 -9.95 1.55 -8.79
CA SER A 199 -9.90 0.10 -8.98
C SER A 199 -8.88 -0.21 -10.06
N ALA A 200 -8.48 -1.48 -10.16
CA ALA A 200 -7.61 -1.95 -11.22
C ALA A 200 -7.97 -3.37 -11.61
N LYS A 201 -7.70 -3.69 -12.87
CA LYS A 201 -7.91 -5.01 -13.46
C LYS A 201 -6.62 -5.52 -14.10
N GLU A 202 -6.42 -6.82 -14.04
CA GLU A 202 -5.48 -7.52 -14.91
C GLU A 202 -6.28 -8.18 -16.03
N THR A 203 -6.05 -7.72 -17.26
CA THR A 203 -6.74 -8.23 -18.45
C THR A 203 -5.75 -8.99 -19.33
N THR A 204 -6.06 -10.26 -19.59
CA THR A 204 -5.35 -11.10 -20.57
C THR A 204 -6.13 -11.15 -21.86
N ILE A 205 -5.54 -10.69 -22.97
CA ILE A 205 -6.12 -10.88 -24.31
C ILE A 205 -5.61 -12.22 -24.86
N LEU A 206 -6.52 -13.10 -25.28
CA LEU A 206 -6.14 -14.42 -25.76
C LEU A 206 -5.43 -14.32 -27.13
N PRO A 207 -4.51 -15.24 -27.45
CA PRO A 207 -3.72 -15.19 -28.68
C PRO A 207 -4.59 -15.09 -29.95
N GLY A 208 -4.18 -14.20 -30.87
CA GLY A 208 -4.87 -14.01 -32.15
C GLY A 208 -6.25 -13.36 -32.05
N ARG A 209 -6.66 -12.90 -30.86
CA ARG A 209 -7.93 -12.21 -30.63
C ARG A 209 -7.76 -10.71 -30.76
N ARG A 210 -8.88 -10.07 -31.09
CA ARG A 210 -9.06 -8.62 -31.03
C ARG A 210 -10.25 -8.35 -30.12
N VAL A 211 -10.09 -7.45 -29.17
CA VAL A 211 -11.15 -7.08 -28.22
C VAL A 211 -11.27 -5.57 -28.14
N THR A 212 -12.44 -5.12 -27.68
CA THR A 212 -12.67 -3.72 -27.28
C THR A 212 -13.02 -3.75 -25.80
N LEU A 213 -12.21 -3.09 -24.97
CA LEU A 213 -12.45 -2.99 -23.54
C LEU A 213 -13.15 -1.66 -23.24
N VAL A 214 -14.32 -1.73 -22.59
CA VAL A 214 -15.10 -0.56 -22.16
C VAL A 214 -15.33 -0.67 -20.66
N ASP A 215 -14.92 0.36 -19.93
CA ASP A 215 -15.09 0.46 -18.48
C ASP A 215 -16.01 1.62 -18.10
N GLN A 216 -16.53 1.58 -16.88
CA GLN A 216 -17.43 2.61 -16.34
C GLN A 216 -16.71 3.93 -16.00
N ALA A 217 -15.39 3.97 -16.09
CA ALA A 217 -14.56 5.13 -15.83
C ALA A 217 -13.35 5.17 -16.77
N CYS A 218 -12.70 6.33 -16.86
CA CYS A 218 -11.43 6.46 -17.57
C CYS A 218 -10.34 5.61 -16.90
N TYR A 219 -9.53 4.93 -17.70
CA TYR A 219 -8.41 4.13 -17.21
C TYR A 219 -7.13 4.45 -17.97
N GLY A 220 -6.00 4.25 -17.30
CA GLY A 220 -4.70 4.05 -17.93
C GLY A 220 -4.47 2.55 -18.14
N LEU A 221 -3.65 2.20 -19.13
CA LEU A 221 -3.26 0.81 -19.38
C LEU A 221 -1.74 0.69 -19.35
N ILE A 222 -1.27 -0.43 -18.83
CA ILE A 222 0.14 -0.80 -18.80
C ILE A 222 0.25 -2.19 -19.41
N LEU A 223 1.06 -2.33 -20.45
CA LEU A 223 1.31 -3.63 -21.08
C LEU A 223 2.42 -4.34 -20.31
N LEU A 224 2.08 -5.45 -19.65
CA LEU A 224 3.01 -6.23 -18.83
C LEU A 224 3.75 -7.31 -19.62
N GLN A 225 3.02 -8.11 -20.40
CA GLN A 225 3.57 -9.23 -21.15
C GLN A 225 2.87 -9.41 -22.50
N GLY A 226 3.62 -9.89 -23.49
CA GLY A 226 3.13 -10.14 -24.84
C GLY A 226 3.33 -8.93 -25.77
N HIS A 227 2.65 -8.94 -26.90
CA HIS A 227 2.72 -7.86 -27.89
C HIS A 227 1.43 -7.79 -28.73
N GLY A 228 1.16 -6.63 -29.32
CA GLY A 228 -0.02 -6.40 -30.14
C GLY A 228 -0.07 -4.98 -30.70
N THR A 229 -1.27 -4.53 -31.08
CA THR A 229 -1.53 -3.17 -31.54
C THR A 229 -2.79 -2.65 -30.86
N LEU A 230 -2.72 -1.44 -30.31
CA LEU A 230 -3.82 -0.71 -29.70
C LEU A 230 -4.30 0.40 -30.63
#